data_AF-A0A9D7AM32-F1
#
_entry.id   AF-A0A9D7AM32-F1
#
_cell.length_a   1.000
_cell.length_b   1.000
_cell.length_c   1.000
_cell.angle_alpha   90.00
_cell.angle_beta   90.00
_cell.angle_gamma   90.00
#
_symmetry.space_group_name_H-M   'P 1'
#
loop_
_entity.id
_entity.type
_entity.pdbx_description
1 polymer ?
#
loop_
_entity_poly.entity_id
_entity_poly.type
_entity_poly.pdbx_seq_one_letter_code
_entity_poly.pdbx_strand_id
1 'polypeptide(L)'
;MNEDKVVFYSLNQKFLDSDEDMPEQAQQVMYYSLAIGHHVGVIDCLKTLMECPTEEYRRWIAQLPEGSEARRKMEGLIKFGEITIDCTHTQLLAKAWSRVTQQLTEEQHLWTNTLMKALHDIAREPAIYLMVRRRN
;
A
#
# COMPACT_ATOMS: atom_id res chain seq x y z
N MET A 1 -13.92 -0.60 20.72
CA MET A 1 -12.44 -0.58 20.66
C MET A 1 -12.10 -0.48 19.20
N ASN A 2 -11.70 0.70 18.70
CA ASN A 2 -11.32 0.80 17.30
C ASN A 2 -9.92 0.21 17.14
N GLU A 3 -9.81 -0.84 16.33
CA GLU A 3 -8.53 -1.43 15.98
C GLU A 3 -7.88 -0.57 14.90
N ASP A 4 -6.84 0.17 15.31
CA ASP A 4 -5.95 0.90 14.42
C ASP A 4 -5.37 -0.05 13.35
N LYS A 5 -5.75 0.14 12.09
CA LYS A 5 -5.32 -0.71 10.97
C LYS A 5 -4.62 0.09 9.88
N VAL A 6 -3.66 -0.55 9.24
CA VAL A 6 -2.94 -0.01 8.08
C VAL A 6 -3.52 -0.65 6.83
N VAL A 7 -3.88 0.19 5.86
CA VAL A 7 -4.42 -0.26 4.57
C VAL A 7 -3.54 0.24 3.43
N PHE A 8 -3.25 -0.67 2.50
CA PHE A 8 -2.51 -0.38 1.28
C PHE A 8 -3.48 -0.28 0.11
N TYR A 9 -3.44 0.84 -0.60
CA TYR A 9 -4.21 1.11 -1.80
C TYR A 9 -3.27 1.20 -2.99
N SER A 10 -3.65 0.62 -4.12
CA SER A 10 -3.04 0.85 -5.42
C SER A 10 -3.90 1.82 -6.22
N LEU A 11 -3.28 2.87 -6.75
CA LEU A 11 -3.91 3.92 -7.53
C LEU A 11 -3.22 4.03 -8.89
N ASN A 12 -3.95 4.40 -9.93
CA ASN A 12 -3.41 4.65 -11.27
C ASN A 12 -3.57 6.13 -11.63
N GLN A 13 -2.46 6.80 -11.93
CA GLN A 13 -2.34 8.22 -12.26
C GLN A 13 -3.21 8.61 -13.47
N LYS A 14 -3.47 7.70 -14.42
CA LYS A 14 -4.36 7.96 -15.57
C LYS A 14 -5.78 8.41 -15.16
N PHE A 15 -6.23 8.14 -13.95
CA PHE A 15 -7.55 8.55 -13.46
C PHE A 15 -7.54 9.82 -12.59
N LEU A 16 -6.37 10.25 -12.10
CA LEU A 16 -6.25 11.46 -11.27
C LEU A 16 -6.07 12.74 -12.10
N ASP A 17 -5.51 12.63 -13.31
CA ASP A 17 -5.45 13.74 -14.28
C ASP A 17 -6.81 13.98 -14.99
N SER A 18 -7.84 13.19 -14.70
CA SER A 18 -9.20 13.40 -15.19
C SER A 18 -10.03 14.27 -14.23
N ASP A 19 -9.54 15.45 -13.88
CA ASP A 19 -10.33 16.50 -13.20
C ASP A 19 -11.31 17.21 -14.16
N GLU A 20 -11.28 16.91 -15.48
CA GLU A 20 -12.15 17.56 -16.47
C GLU A 20 -13.45 16.80 -16.81
N ASP A 21 -13.73 15.62 -16.22
CA ASP A 21 -14.95 14.87 -16.55
C ASP A 21 -15.47 13.99 -15.38
N MET A 22 -15.45 14.54 -14.16
CA MET A 22 -16.06 13.88 -13.01
C MET A 22 -17.53 14.34 -12.86
N PRO A 23 -18.54 13.52 -13.22
CA PRO A 23 -19.93 13.89 -12.99
C PRO A 23 -20.18 14.07 -11.49
N GLU A 24 -20.85 15.16 -11.11
CA GLU A 24 -21.06 15.68 -9.73
C GLU A 24 -21.82 14.74 -8.77
N GLN A 25 -21.96 13.45 -9.08
CA GLN A 25 -22.65 12.44 -8.26
C GLN A 25 -21.73 11.36 -7.69
N ALA A 26 -20.42 11.39 -7.98
CA ALA A 26 -19.46 10.38 -7.53
C ALA A 26 -18.72 10.70 -6.21
N GLN A 27 -19.31 11.51 -5.32
CA GLN A 27 -18.69 11.85 -4.03
C GLN A 27 -19.07 10.94 -2.85
N GLN A 28 -19.95 9.94 -3.01
CA GLN A 28 -20.42 9.15 -1.85
C GLN A 28 -20.72 7.67 -2.14
N VAL A 29 -19.76 6.85 -2.56
CA VAL A 29 -19.92 5.39 -2.38
C VAL A 29 -18.56 4.70 -2.15
N MET A 30 -17.98 4.86 -0.96
CA MET A 30 -16.76 4.17 -0.53
C MET A 30 -17.07 3.23 0.62
N TYR A 31 -17.87 2.18 0.39
CA TYR A 31 -18.20 1.19 1.43
C TYR A 31 -18.18 -0.25 0.90
N TYR A 32 -17.22 -1.01 1.42
CA TYR A 32 -17.23 -2.46 1.63
C TYR A 32 -17.44 -3.37 0.41
N SER A 33 -16.37 -4.08 0.04
CA SER A 33 -16.49 -5.47 -0.41
C SER A 33 -15.30 -6.28 0.07
N LEU A 34 -15.44 -6.77 1.30
CA LEU A 34 -14.81 -7.99 1.79
C LEU A 34 -15.45 -9.16 1.04
N ALA A 35 -15.00 -9.44 -0.18
CA ALA A 35 -15.42 -10.63 -0.92
C ALA A 35 -14.27 -11.14 -1.78
N ILE A 36 -13.91 -12.38 -1.47
CA ILE A 36 -13.01 -13.30 -2.15
C ILE A 36 -13.11 -13.16 -3.67
N GLY A 37 -11.96 -13.02 -4.32
CA GLY A 37 -11.88 -12.58 -5.70
C GLY A 37 -12.61 -13.45 -6.71
N HIS A 38 -13.35 -12.82 -7.63
CA HIS A 38 -13.47 -13.22 -9.02
C HIS A 38 -14.19 -12.11 -9.80
N HIS A 39 -13.50 -11.55 -10.82
CA HIS A 39 -13.99 -10.83 -12.00
C HIS A 39 -15.13 -9.78 -11.91
N VAL A 40 -14.70 -8.52 -12.08
CA VAL A 40 -15.29 -7.42 -12.89
C VAL A 40 -16.65 -6.85 -12.44
N GLY A 41 -16.67 -5.54 -12.10
CA GLY A 41 -17.94 -4.81 -12.11
C GLY A 41 -18.07 -3.43 -11.48
N VAL A 42 -17.04 -2.77 -10.96
CA VAL A 42 -17.06 -1.33 -10.61
C VAL A 42 -15.65 -0.76 -10.86
N ILE A 43 -15.55 0.47 -11.35
CA ILE A 43 -14.29 1.16 -11.62
C ILE A 43 -13.61 1.47 -10.28
N ASP A 44 -12.87 0.49 -9.74
CA ASP A 44 -12.01 0.63 -8.56
C ASP A 44 -10.71 1.36 -8.95
N CYS A 45 -10.77 2.68 -9.07
CA CYS A 45 -9.57 3.52 -9.18
C CYS A 45 -8.66 3.39 -7.93
N LEU A 46 -9.19 2.82 -6.84
CA LEU A 46 -8.52 2.64 -5.56
C LEU A 46 -8.60 1.16 -5.12
N LYS A 47 -7.68 0.33 -5.60
CA LYS A 47 -7.69 -1.10 -5.26
C LYS A 47 -7.03 -1.34 -3.90
N THR A 48 -7.78 -1.86 -2.93
CA THR A 48 -7.19 -2.34 -1.67
C THR A 48 -6.32 -3.57 -1.94
N LEU A 49 -5.03 -3.50 -1.60
CA LEU A 49 -4.07 -4.60 -1.79
C LEU A 49 -3.99 -5.50 -0.56
N MET A 50 -3.90 -4.89 0.63
CA MET A 50 -3.82 -5.60 1.89
C MET A 50 -4.16 -4.68 3.06
N GLU A 51 -4.60 -5.29 4.15
CA GLU A 51 -4.87 -4.65 5.43
C GLU A 51 -4.12 -5.42 6.52
N CYS A 52 -3.52 -4.70 7.46
CA CYS A 52 -2.87 -5.32 8.62
C CYS A 52 -3.05 -4.46 9.89
N PRO A 53 -3.04 -5.06 11.09
CA PRO A 53 -3.05 -4.31 12.34
C PRO A 53 -1.84 -3.37 12.42
N THR A 54 -2.02 -2.17 12.97
CA THR A 54 -0.93 -1.18 13.06
C THR A 54 0.25 -1.68 13.89
N GLU A 55 0.01 -2.49 14.92
CA GLU A 55 1.06 -3.10 15.73
C GLU A 55 1.88 -4.12 14.94
N GLU A 56 1.22 -4.95 14.13
CA GLU A 56 1.90 -5.92 13.26
C GLU A 56 2.65 -5.22 12.13
N TYR A 57 2.10 -4.14 11.58
CA TYR A 57 2.82 -3.28 10.64
C TYR A 57 4.12 -2.75 11.25
N ARG A 58 4.11 -2.26 12.50
CA ARG A 58 5.31 -1.80 13.20
C ARG A 58 6.36 -2.91 13.35
N ARG A 59 5.92 -4.12 13.71
CA ARG A 59 6.82 -5.29 13.84
C ARG A 59 7.42 -5.69 12.49
N TRP A 60 6.63 -5.59 11.43
CA TRP A 60 7.05 -5.90 10.08
C TRP A 60 8.08 -4.89 9.54
N ILE A 61 7.85 -3.59 9.70
CA ILE A 61 8.84 -2.57 9.27
C ILE A 61 10.11 -2.59 10.13
N ALA A 62 10.04 -3.07 11.37
CA ALA A 62 11.21 -3.23 12.23
C ALA A 62 12.18 -4.30 11.71
N GLN A 63 11.75 -5.19 10.80
CA GLN A 63 12.61 -6.17 10.13
C GLN A 63 13.54 -5.51 9.09
N LEU A 64 13.23 -4.28 8.65
CA LEU A 64 14.12 -3.53 7.78
C LEU A 64 15.33 -3.00 8.56
N PRO A 65 16.51 -2.91 7.92
CA PRO A 65 17.73 -2.43 8.57
C PRO A 65 17.52 -1.07 9.24
N GLU A 66 17.93 -0.95 10.49
CA GLU A 66 17.91 0.31 11.23
C GLU A 66 18.66 1.41 10.48
N GLY A 67 18.09 2.61 10.46
CA GLY A 67 18.66 3.76 9.73
C GLY A 67 18.55 3.70 8.20
N SER A 68 17.96 2.65 7.62
CA SER A 68 17.74 2.60 6.17
C SER A 68 16.66 3.59 5.71
N GLU A 69 16.83 4.17 4.53
CA GLU A 69 15.85 5.09 3.96
C GLU A 69 14.49 4.41 3.71
N ALA A 70 14.50 3.12 3.36
CA ALA A 70 13.31 2.30 3.20
C ALA A 70 12.51 2.22 4.51
N ARG A 71 13.17 1.93 5.64
CA ARG A 71 12.53 1.92 6.95
C ARG A 71 11.99 3.29 7.32
N ARG A 72 12.78 4.35 7.11
CA ARG A 72 12.37 5.73 7.41
C ARG A 72 11.11 6.15 6.63
N LYS A 73 11.00 5.72 5.37
CA LYS A 73 9.82 5.96 4.53
C LYS A 73 8.58 5.26 5.10
N MET A 74 8.69 3.98 5.45
CA MET A 74 7.60 3.19 6.00
C MET A 74 7.18 3.69 7.40
N GLU A 75 8.15 4.05 8.25
CA GLU A 75 7.89 4.69 9.55
C GLU A 75 7.19 6.05 9.43
N GLY A 76 7.31 6.71 8.27
CA GLY A 76 6.57 7.92 7.95
C GLY A 76 5.06 7.75 8.14
N LEU A 77 4.51 6.56 7.89
CA LEU A 77 3.09 6.27 8.08
C LEU A 77 2.65 6.52 9.52
N ILE A 78 3.47 6.14 10.49
CA ILE A 78 3.16 6.28 11.91
C ILE A 78 3.18 7.75 12.33
N LYS A 79 4.04 8.56 11.68
CA LYS A 79 4.20 9.99 11.98
C LYS A 79 3.14 10.86 11.33
N PHE A 80 2.80 10.57 10.07
CA PHE A 80 1.94 11.43 9.25
C PHE A 80 0.52 10.88 9.06
N GLY A 81 0.29 9.59 9.36
CA GLY A 81 -0.99 8.92 9.15
C GLY A 81 -1.18 8.36 7.74
N GLU A 82 -0.44 8.87 6.76
CA GLU A 82 -0.38 8.35 5.39
C GLU A 82 1.00 8.51 4.76
N ILE A 83 1.32 7.63 3.80
CA ILE A 83 2.49 7.76 2.92
C ILE A 83 2.15 7.32 1.50
N THR A 84 2.85 7.91 0.53
CA THR A 84 2.77 7.53 -0.89
C THR A 84 4.07 6.86 -1.34
N ILE A 85 3.95 5.77 -2.09
CA ILE A 85 5.03 4.99 -2.69
C ILE A 85 4.81 4.97 -4.19
N ASP A 86 5.60 5.74 -4.92
CA ASP A 86 5.58 5.82 -6.38
C ASP A 86 6.78 5.05 -6.99
N CYS A 87 6.96 5.18 -8.31
CA CYS A 87 8.03 4.56 -9.06
C CYS A 87 9.45 4.89 -8.55
N THR A 88 9.68 6.07 -7.96
CA THR A 88 11.00 6.46 -7.42
C THR A 88 11.38 5.67 -6.17
N HIS A 89 10.39 5.09 -5.48
CA HIS A 89 10.59 4.35 -4.24
C HIS A 89 10.71 2.83 -4.48
N THR A 90 10.33 2.34 -5.66
CA THR A 90 10.28 0.90 -5.98
C THR A 90 11.61 0.20 -5.77
N GLN A 91 12.69 0.73 -6.35
CA GLN A 91 14.03 0.13 -6.25
C GLN A 91 14.55 0.14 -4.80
N LEU A 92 14.33 1.25 -4.08
CA LEU A 92 14.75 1.41 -2.69
C LEU A 92 14.07 0.36 -1.80
N LEU A 93 12.75 0.25 -1.90
CA LEU A 93 11.97 -0.69 -1.09
C LEU A 93 12.24 -2.13 -1.49
N ALA A 94 12.24 -2.46 -2.79
CA ALA A 94 12.48 -3.82 -3.26
C ALA A 94 13.84 -4.35 -2.81
N LYS A 95 14.89 -3.51 -2.89
CA LYS A 95 16.24 -3.87 -2.44
C LYS A 95 16.33 -4.02 -0.92
N ALA A 96 15.58 -3.22 -0.16
CA ALA A 96 15.57 -3.34 1.29
C ALA A 96 14.87 -4.63 1.72
N TRP A 97 13.70 -4.93 1.15
CA TRP A 97 12.95 -6.15 1.43
C TRP A 97 13.67 -7.42 0.94
N SER A 98 14.39 -7.37 -0.18
CA SER A 98 15.20 -8.50 -0.65
C SER A 98 16.38 -8.83 0.28
N ARG A 99 16.79 -7.90 1.13
CA ARG A 99 17.88 -8.07 2.10
C ARG A 99 17.39 -8.51 3.47
N VAL A 100 16.07 -8.57 3.69
CA VAL A 100 15.53 -9.08 4.94
C VAL A 100 15.78 -10.57 5.00
N THR A 101 16.75 -10.98 5.82
CA THR A 101 17.11 -12.39 6.07
C THR A 101 16.49 -12.94 7.35
N GLN A 102 15.77 -12.10 8.09
CA GLN A 102 15.07 -12.51 9.32
C GLN A 102 13.91 -13.45 8.99
N GLN A 103 13.61 -14.37 9.91
CA GLN A 103 12.43 -15.22 9.81
C GLN A 103 11.19 -14.35 9.99
N LEU A 104 10.55 -13.98 8.87
CA LEU A 104 9.26 -13.33 8.86
C LEU A 104 8.19 -14.33 9.29
N THR A 105 7.14 -13.85 9.93
CA THR A 105 5.94 -14.68 10.16
C THR A 105 5.24 -14.98 8.84
N GLU A 106 4.35 -15.97 8.82
CA GLU A 106 3.57 -16.31 7.60
C GLU A 106 2.78 -15.10 7.07
N GLU A 107 2.19 -14.31 7.97
CA GLU A 107 1.48 -13.07 7.62
C GLU A 107 2.43 -12.01 7.04
N GLN A 108 3.61 -11.82 7.64
CA GLN A 108 4.61 -10.88 7.14
C GLN A 108 5.19 -11.32 5.79
N HIS A 109 5.34 -12.61 5.56
CA HIS A 109 5.70 -13.15 4.25
C HIS A 109 4.63 -12.83 3.21
N LEU A 110 3.35 -12.99 3.55
CA LEU A 110 2.24 -12.62 2.67
C LEU A 110 2.26 -11.12 2.34
N TRP A 111 2.42 -10.25 3.35
CA TRP A 111 2.49 -8.80 3.14
C TRP A 111 3.71 -8.38 2.31
N THR A 112 4.87 -8.98 2.57
CA THR A 112 6.09 -8.72 1.79
C THR A 112 5.91 -9.14 0.35
N ASN A 113 5.33 -10.31 0.09
CA ASN A 113 5.06 -10.77 -1.27
C ASN A 113 4.05 -9.87 -2.00
N THR A 114 3.00 -9.43 -1.31
CA THR A 114 2.01 -8.50 -1.87
C THR A 114 2.63 -7.13 -2.18
N LEU A 115 3.44 -6.59 -1.27
CA LEU A 115 4.18 -5.35 -1.49
C LEU A 115 5.16 -5.50 -2.66
N MET A 116 5.95 -6.57 -2.71
CA MET A 116 6.93 -6.79 -3.78
C MET A 116 6.26 -6.91 -5.16
N LYS A 117 5.11 -7.59 -5.25
CA LYS A 117 4.30 -7.62 -6.49
C LYS A 117 3.84 -6.22 -6.88
N ALA A 118 3.32 -5.45 -5.93
CA ALA A 118 2.87 -4.09 -6.18
C ALA A 118 4.01 -3.15 -6.62
N LEU A 119 5.20 -3.26 -6.03
CA LEU A 119 6.39 -2.53 -6.47
C LEU A 119 6.82 -2.93 -7.89
N HIS A 120 6.68 -4.21 -8.24
CA HIS A 120 6.95 -4.68 -9.59
C HIS A 120 5.95 -4.13 -10.61
N ASP A 121 4.66 -4.06 -10.25
CA ASP A 121 3.62 -3.47 -11.09
C ASP A 121 3.88 -1.98 -11.33
N ILE A 122 4.22 -1.21 -10.28
CA ILE A 122 4.63 0.20 -10.40
C ILE A 122 5.87 0.37 -11.28
N ALA A 123 6.85 -0.54 -11.15
CA ALA A 123 8.07 -0.46 -11.96
C ALA A 123 7.80 -0.71 -13.45
N ARG A 124 6.78 -1.51 -13.78
CA ARG A 124 6.34 -1.77 -15.16
C ARG A 124 5.42 -0.69 -15.71
N GLU A 125 4.55 -0.15 -14.87
CA GLU A 125 3.63 0.92 -15.20
C GLU A 125 3.83 2.09 -14.21
N PRO A 126 4.72 3.05 -14.53
CA PRO A 126 5.08 4.15 -13.61
C PRO A 126 3.93 5.09 -13.24
N ALA A 127 2.80 4.99 -13.96
CA ALA A 127 1.57 5.67 -13.61
C ALA A 127 0.89 5.08 -12.36
N ILE A 128 1.24 3.86 -11.93
CA ILE A 128 0.72 3.27 -10.70
C ILE A 128 1.50 3.82 -9.50
N TYR A 129 0.81 4.08 -8.40
CA TYR A 129 1.45 4.32 -7.11
C TYR A 129 0.64 3.69 -5.97
N LEU A 130 1.29 3.48 -4.82
CA LEU A 130 0.62 2.98 -3.62
C LEU A 130 0.40 4.11 -2.63
N MET A 131 -0.81 4.17 -2.09
CA MET A 131 -1.13 4.98 -0.92
C MET A 131 -1.29 4.06 0.27
N VAL A 132 -0.52 4.28 1.32
CA VAL A 132 -0.62 3.54 2.57
C VAL A 132 -1.21 4.47 3.61
N ARG A 133 -2.31 4.06 4.23
CA ARG A 133 -3.04 4.90 5.18
C ARG A 133 -3.37 4.15 6.45
N ARG A 134 -3.21 4.83 7.57
CA ARG A 134 -3.66 4.36 8.89
C ARG A 134 -5.13 4.75 9.08
N ARG A 135 -5.97 3.78 9.44
CA ARG A 135 -7.37 3.95 9.80
C ARG A 135 -7.53 3.70 11.29
N ASN A 136 -8.16 4.65 11.96
CA ASN A 136 -8.47 4.62 13.39
C ASN A 136 -9.98 4.51 13.59
#